data_AF-A0AAN7BKE7-F1
#
_entry.id   AF-A0AAN7BKE7-F1
#
_cell.length_a   1.000
_cell.length_b   1.000
_cell.length_c   1.000
_cell.angle_alpha   90.00
_cell.angle_beta   90.00
_cell.angle_gamma   90.00
#
_symmetry.space_group_name_H-M   'P 1'
#
loop_
_entity.id
_entity.type
_entity.pdbx_description
1 polymer ?
#
loop_
_entity_poly.entity_id
_entity_poly.type
_entity_poly.pdbx_seq_one_letter_code
_entity_poly.pdbx_strand_id
1 'polypeptide(L)'
;MPSDVKVTIPCKLGWTKLKGYNISDNKSSNTGIKLQVEISQSINISSLDFTRTVTESSREQATKMGLETTATATYGVVEASVSASIENSTIMKDLLSSTKEVTRKEDYTYTKTYKDEFTIGSGDQLYFYQRVFKGPGLFCALEVTEVSSNPKLEDVWTDITMTVTARPQRFIKSLDVVYGDLESHSPGEYIREISGKPADINKGHKGKYVWLVPVWTFEAKEAATGFEIRIQEKGMAGWKDLAKDAGGDYRYVAVVRDEYNPQKIVEAKLIRNGDQILAEKQVEMLGKKLGSKGWVGGVRDINEGRGGDWLYLAYRLY
;
A
#
# COMPACT_ATOMS: atom_id res chain seq x y z
N MET A 1 -12.60 11.97 -12.49
CA MET A 1 -11.92 10.91 -11.72
C MET A 1 -12.39 9.58 -12.27
N PRO A 2 -11.52 8.59 -12.50
CA PRO A 2 -11.98 7.28 -12.93
C PRO A 2 -12.85 6.63 -11.85
N SER A 3 -13.83 5.83 -12.27
CA SER A 3 -14.79 5.18 -11.38
C SER A 3 -14.17 4.00 -10.63
N ASP A 4 -14.64 3.80 -9.39
CA ASP A 4 -14.33 2.60 -8.62
C ASP A 4 -15.00 1.38 -9.27
N VAL A 5 -14.35 0.23 -9.16
CA VAL A 5 -14.79 -1.05 -9.75
C VAL A 5 -15.03 -2.05 -8.63
N LYS A 6 -16.16 -2.74 -8.66
CA LYS A 6 -16.46 -3.84 -7.72
C LYS A 6 -16.11 -5.17 -8.36
N VAL A 7 -15.29 -5.96 -7.68
CA VAL A 7 -14.87 -7.30 -8.13
C VAL A 7 -15.15 -8.34 -7.08
N THR A 8 -15.36 -9.57 -7.55
CA THR A 8 -15.55 -10.74 -6.69
C THR A 8 -14.30 -11.60 -6.72
N ILE A 9 -13.78 -11.92 -5.53
CA ILE A 9 -12.60 -12.77 -5.35
C ILE A 9 -13.07 -14.10 -4.74
N PRO A 10 -12.75 -15.24 -5.39
CA PRO A 10 -13.10 -16.54 -4.85
C PRO A 10 -12.26 -16.84 -3.61
N CYS A 11 -12.92 -17.28 -2.55
CA CYS A 11 -12.31 -17.64 -1.28
C CYS A 11 -12.91 -18.95 -0.77
N LYS A 12 -12.31 -19.52 0.26
CA LYS A 12 -12.71 -20.78 0.85
C LYS A 12 -12.77 -20.65 2.37
N LEU A 13 -13.74 -21.33 2.95
CA LEU A 13 -13.92 -21.42 4.39
C LEU A 13 -13.95 -22.90 4.79
N GLY A 14 -13.11 -23.28 5.73
CA GLY A 14 -12.97 -24.68 6.11
C GLY A 14 -12.49 -24.84 7.53
N TRP A 15 -12.13 -26.07 7.88
CA TRP A 15 -11.62 -26.44 9.18
C TRP A 15 -10.21 -26.97 9.05
N THR A 16 -9.30 -26.49 9.89
CA THR A 16 -7.95 -27.05 10.04
C THR A 16 -7.87 -27.77 11.37
N LYS A 17 -7.35 -28.99 11.36
CA LYS A 17 -7.15 -29.80 12.57
C LYS A 17 -6.00 -29.21 13.38
N LEU A 18 -6.28 -28.83 14.63
CA LEU A 18 -5.27 -28.38 15.59
C LEU A 18 -4.58 -29.58 16.23
N LYS A 19 -5.38 -30.53 16.75
CA LYS A 19 -4.87 -31.67 17.49
C LYS A 19 -5.89 -32.81 17.52
N GLY A 20 -5.40 -34.04 17.65
CA GLY A 20 -6.23 -35.22 17.92
C GLY A 20 -5.75 -35.89 19.20
N TYR A 21 -6.68 -36.43 19.97
CA TYR A 21 -6.42 -37.18 21.18
C TYR A 21 -7.18 -38.49 21.15
N ASN A 22 -6.49 -39.58 21.49
CA ASN A 22 -7.08 -40.88 21.65
C ASN A 22 -6.84 -41.35 23.09
N ILE A 23 -7.92 -41.56 23.84
CA ILE A 23 -7.90 -42.01 25.24
C ILE A 23 -8.50 -43.42 25.34
N SER A 24 -8.60 -44.16 24.22
CA SER A 24 -9.20 -45.50 24.13
C SER A 24 -8.64 -46.52 25.13
N ASP A 25 -7.38 -46.34 25.52
CA ASP A 25 -6.65 -47.32 26.35
C ASP A 25 -6.71 -46.98 27.85
N ASN A 26 -7.20 -45.81 28.23
CA ASN A 26 -7.19 -45.34 29.61
C ASN A 26 -8.56 -45.56 30.29
N LYS A 27 -8.88 -46.83 30.55
CA LYS A 27 -10.16 -47.30 31.11
C LYS A 27 -10.30 -47.17 32.64
N SER A 28 -9.27 -46.68 33.34
CA SER A 28 -9.14 -46.87 34.81
C SER A 28 -9.35 -45.61 35.67
N SER A 29 -9.60 -44.43 35.10
CA SER A 29 -9.82 -43.21 35.89
C SER A 29 -11.21 -42.60 35.67
N ASN A 30 -12.06 -42.64 36.69
CA ASN A 30 -13.36 -41.91 36.75
C ASN A 30 -13.20 -40.38 36.77
N THR A 31 -11.97 -39.87 36.74
CA THR A 31 -11.64 -38.45 36.71
C THR A 31 -11.38 -38.03 35.26
N GLY A 32 -12.19 -37.11 34.72
CA GLY A 32 -11.96 -36.57 33.38
C GLY A 32 -10.55 -35.96 33.24
N ILE A 33 -9.92 -36.18 32.09
CA ILE A 33 -8.58 -35.65 31.81
C ILE A 33 -8.74 -34.20 31.36
N LYS A 34 -8.04 -33.28 32.03
CA LYS A 34 -7.94 -31.89 31.59
C LYS A 34 -6.93 -31.78 30.45
N LEU A 35 -7.40 -31.26 29.33
CA LEU A 35 -6.62 -31.09 28.13
C LEU A 35 -6.47 -29.61 27.80
N GLN A 36 -5.22 -29.15 27.68
CA GLN A 36 -4.95 -27.81 27.16
C GLN A 36 -4.71 -27.87 25.65
N VAL A 37 -5.47 -27.08 24.90
CA VAL A 37 -5.28 -26.88 23.46
C VAL A 37 -4.87 -25.44 23.22
N GLU A 38 -3.81 -25.27 22.45
CA GLU A 38 -3.34 -23.98 21.99
C GLU A 38 -4.09 -23.58 20.72
N ILE A 39 -4.75 -22.42 20.74
CA ILE A 39 -5.50 -21.88 19.61
C ILE A 39 -4.80 -20.60 19.16
N SER A 40 -4.43 -20.53 17.88
CA SER A 40 -3.76 -19.38 17.29
C SER A 40 -4.68 -18.68 16.30
N GLN A 41 -5.13 -17.49 16.67
CA GLN A 41 -5.73 -16.54 15.74
C GLN A 41 -4.62 -15.93 14.90
N SER A 42 -4.73 -15.97 13.58
CA SER A 42 -3.70 -15.38 12.73
C SER A 42 -4.24 -14.78 11.45
N ILE A 43 -3.58 -13.73 10.99
CA ILE A 43 -3.76 -13.14 9.66
C ILE A 43 -2.42 -13.29 8.94
N ASN A 44 -2.46 -13.76 7.70
CA ASN A 44 -1.35 -13.67 6.79
C ASN A 44 -1.85 -13.13 5.43
N ILE A 45 -1.24 -12.04 4.98
CA ILE A 45 -1.52 -11.45 3.67
C ILE A 45 -0.22 -11.45 2.85
N SER A 46 -0.19 -12.25 1.80
CA SER A 46 0.80 -12.14 0.71
C SER A 46 0.42 -10.93 -0.14
N SER A 47 1.15 -9.84 0.07
CA SER A 47 0.86 -8.56 -0.56
C SER A 47 0.94 -8.63 -2.08
N LEU A 48 1.85 -9.45 -2.61
CA LEU A 48 2.00 -9.66 -4.05
C LEU A 48 0.80 -10.39 -4.66
N ASP A 49 0.42 -11.55 -4.11
CA ASP A 49 -0.62 -12.38 -4.69
C ASP A 49 -1.99 -11.72 -4.58
N PHE A 50 -2.27 -11.09 -3.44
CA PHE A 50 -3.53 -10.41 -3.21
C PHE A 50 -3.69 -9.19 -4.13
N THR A 51 -2.68 -8.30 -4.18
CA THR A 51 -2.76 -7.10 -5.04
C THR A 51 -2.75 -7.44 -6.52
N ARG A 52 -2.06 -8.51 -6.94
CA ARG A 52 -2.13 -9.04 -8.31
C ARG A 52 -3.55 -9.45 -8.65
N THR A 53 -4.17 -10.29 -7.81
CA THR A 53 -5.53 -10.79 -8.01
C THR A 53 -6.54 -9.64 -8.09
N VAL A 54 -6.49 -8.69 -7.15
CA VAL A 54 -7.37 -7.51 -7.16
C VAL A 54 -7.18 -6.71 -8.45
N THR A 55 -5.94 -6.49 -8.87
CA THR A 55 -5.62 -5.72 -10.08
C THR A 55 -6.15 -6.41 -11.33
N GLU A 56 -5.89 -7.70 -11.51
CA GLU A 56 -6.31 -8.48 -12.68
C GLU A 56 -7.85 -8.51 -12.79
N SER A 57 -8.54 -8.91 -11.72
CA SER A 57 -10.01 -8.91 -11.68
C SER A 57 -10.60 -7.53 -11.96
N SER A 58 -9.96 -6.46 -11.46
CA SER A 58 -10.45 -5.09 -11.65
C SER A 58 -10.26 -4.62 -13.09
N ARG A 59 -9.17 -5.00 -13.76
CA ARG A 59 -8.94 -4.70 -15.18
C ARG A 59 -9.95 -5.41 -16.07
N GLU A 60 -10.21 -6.69 -15.80
CA GLU A 60 -11.23 -7.45 -16.53
C GLU A 60 -12.61 -6.79 -16.38
N GLN A 61 -12.98 -6.43 -15.15
CA GLN A 61 -14.26 -5.78 -14.88
C GLN A 61 -14.34 -4.38 -15.49
N ALA A 62 -13.28 -3.58 -15.42
CA ALA A 62 -13.20 -2.27 -16.07
C ALA A 62 -13.37 -2.38 -17.59
N THR A 63 -12.76 -3.40 -18.21
CA THR A 63 -12.90 -3.68 -19.64
C THR A 63 -14.34 -4.04 -20.00
N LYS A 64 -15.00 -4.90 -19.20
CA LYS A 64 -16.43 -5.23 -19.37
C LYS A 64 -17.33 -3.99 -19.24
N MET A 65 -16.92 -3.01 -18.43
CA MET A 65 -17.63 -1.73 -18.24
C MET A 65 -17.30 -0.68 -19.32
N GLY A 66 -16.39 -0.95 -20.26
CA GLY A 66 -15.97 0.02 -21.29
C GLY A 66 -15.06 1.14 -20.76
N LEU A 67 -14.34 0.93 -19.67
CA LEU A 67 -13.44 1.91 -19.06
C LEU A 67 -12.00 1.80 -19.63
N GLU A 68 -11.82 2.17 -20.90
CA GLU A 68 -10.56 1.94 -21.64
C GLU A 68 -9.30 2.52 -20.94
N THR A 69 -9.37 3.74 -20.41
CA THR A 69 -8.21 4.39 -19.75
C THR A 69 -7.78 3.72 -18.44
N THR A 70 -8.61 2.82 -17.89
CA THR A 70 -8.31 2.12 -16.63
C THR A 70 -8.14 0.62 -16.81
N ALA A 71 -8.27 0.11 -18.04
CA ALA A 71 -8.06 -1.30 -18.37
C ALA A 71 -6.60 -1.75 -18.17
N THR A 72 -5.63 -0.83 -18.27
CA THR A 72 -4.20 -1.11 -17.99
C THR A 72 -3.77 -0.64 -16.59
N ALA A 73 -4.66 -0.03 -15.82
CA ALA A 73 -4.34 0.59 -14.54
C ALA A 73 -3.90 -0.44 -13.48
N THR A 74 -3.13 0.02 -12.50
CA THR A 74 -2.97 -0.69 -11.21
C THR A 74 -4.13 -0.31 -10.29
N TYR A 75 -4.69 -1.26 -9.56
CA TYR A 75 -5.82 -1.03 -8.66
C TYR A 75 -5.42 -1.24 -7.20
N GLY A 76 -5.86 -0.33 -6.34
CA GLY A 76 -5.75 -0.44 -4.89
C GLY A 76 -7.12 -0.70 -4.26
N VAL A 77 -7.13 -1.38 -3.11
CA VAL A 77 -8.35 -1.71 -2.37
C VAL A 77 -8.88 -0.48 -1.64
N VAL A 78 -10.16 -0.15 -1.84
CA VAL A 78 -10.87 0.89 -1.08
C VAL A 78 -11.69 0.24 0.04
N GLU A 79 -12.31 -0.90 -0.26
CA GLU A 79 -13.19 -1.62 0.63
C GLU A 79 -13.17 -3.11 0.30
N ALA A 80 -13.29 -3.95 1.32
CA ALA A 80 -13.41 -5.39 1.17
C ALA A 80 -14.49 -5.89 2.15
N SER A 81 -15.31 -6.83 1.70
CA SER A 81 -16.33 -7.50 2.52
C SER A 81 -16.44 -8.97 2.13
N VAL A 82 -16.94 -9.80 3.04
CA VAL A 82 -17.18 -11.24 2.84
C VAL A 82 -18.62 -11.57 3.21
N SER A 83 -19.09 -12.78 2.89
CA SER A 83 -20.44 -13.21 3.26
C SER A 83 -20.74 -13.04 4.76
N ALA A 84 -21.97 -12.64 5.08
CA ALA A 84 -22.43 -12.31 6.44
C ALA A 84 -22.19 -13.39 7.51
N SER A 85 -22.00 -14.66 7.12
CA SER A 85 -21.74 -15.78 8.03
C SER A 85 -20.40 -15.71 8.76
N ILE A 86 -19.45 -14.86 8.31
CA ILE A 86 -18.12 -14.71 8.91
C ILE A 86 -17.70 -13.25 9.15
N GLU A 87 -18.45 -12.28 8.64
CA GLU A 87 -18.11 -10.84 8.69
C GLU A 87 -18.15 -10.27 10.13
N ASN A 88 -18.84 -10.94 11.05
CA ASN A 88 -18.93 -10.50 12.44
C ASN A 88 -17.70 -10.86 13.30
N SER A 89 -16.79 -11.70 12.80
CA SER A 89 -15.55 -12.06 13.49
C SER A 89 -14.62 -10.84 13.59
N THR A 90 -14.02 -10.62 14.78
CA THR A 90 -13.12 -9.48 14.99
C THR A 90 -11.88 -9.59 14.13
N ILE A 91 -11.26 -10.78 14.07
CA ILE A 91 -10.06 -10.99 13.25
C ILE A 91 -10.35 -10.93 11.74
N MET A 92 -11.58 -11.26 11.33
CA MET A 92 -12.01 -11.04 9.95
C MET A 92 -12.13 -9.55 9.62
N LYS A 93 -12.68 -8.74 10.53
CA LYS A 93 -12.71 -7.27 10.35
C LYS A 93 -11.30 -6.69 10.28
N ASP A 94 -10.38 -7.19 11.10
CA ASP A 94 -8.97 -6.78 11.08
C ASP A 94 -8.29 -7.19 9.75
N LEU A 95 -8.56 -8.40 9.24
CA LEU A 95 -8.11 -8.83 7.91
C LEU A 95 -8.60 -7.86 6.83
N LEU A 96 -9.92 -7.62 6.76
CA LEU A 96 -10.54 -6.77 5.74
C LEU A 96 -10.04 -5.32 5.84
N SER A 97 -9.85 -4.80 7.05
CA SER A 97 -9.26 -3.47 7.24
C SER A 97 -7.81 -3.44 6.75
N SER A 98 -7.02 -4.47 7.06
CA SER A 98 -5.60 -4.56 6.67
C SER A 98 -5.42 -4.64 5.16
N THR A 99 -6.37 -5.21 4.41
CA THR A 99 -6.30 -5.25 2.93
C THR A 99 -6.17 -3.88 2.26
N LYS A 100 -6.61 -2.80 2.93
CA LYS A 100 -6.52 -1.42 2.43
C LYS A 100 -5.10 -0.85 2.53
N GLU A 101 -4.35 -1.31 3.52
CA GLU A 101 -2.99 -0.84 3.83
C GLU A 101 -1.91 -1.65 3.10
N VAL A 102 -2.30 -2.74 2.43
CA VAL A 102 -1.39 -3.64 1.74
C VAL A 102 -0.87 -2.98 0.45
N THR A 103 0.23 -2.26 0.60
CA THR A 103 1.03 -1.69 -0.49
C THR A 103 2.17 -2.64 -0.83
N ARG A 104 2.02 -3.45 -1.89
CA ARG A 104 2.99 -4.27 -2.68
C ARG A 104 4.38 -4.73 -2.14
N LYS A 105 4.73 -4.63 -0.85
CA LYS A 105 6.09 -4.93 -0.36
C LYS A 105 6.18 -5.53 1.04
N GLU A 106 5.19 -5.31 1.91
CA GLU A 106 5.22 -5.87 3.28
C GLU A 106 4.11 -6.91 3.41
N ASP A 107 4.48 -8.18 3.59
CA ASP A 107 3.53 -9.19 4.02
C ASP A 107 3.04 -8.82 5.43
N TYR A 108 1.74 -8.89 5.63
CA TYR A 108 1.16 -8.62 6.94
C TYR A 108 0.95 -9.94 7.68
N THR A 109 1.61 -10.10 8.83
CA THR A 109 1.38 -11.23 9.72
C THR A 109 0.98 -10.73 11.11
N TYR A 110 -0.14 -11.25 11.61
CA TYR A 110 -0.59 -11.07 12.99
C TYR A 110 -0.85 -12.45 13.57
N THR A 111 -0.41 -12.71 14.80
CA THR A 111 -0.74 -13.94 15.53
C THR A 111 -1.04 -13.64 16.99
N LYS A 112 -2.14 -14.18 17.50
CA LYS A 112 -2.50 -14.18 18.91
C LYS A 112 -2.84 -15.59 19.34
N THR A 113 -2.23 -16.02 20.45
CA THR A 113 -2.39 -17.38 20.96
C THR A 113 -3.08 -17.37 22.31
N TYR A 114 -4.00 -18.30 22.54
CA TYR A 114 -4.59 -18.56 23.85
C TYR A 114 -4.71 -20.07 24.10
N LYS A 115 -4.85 -20.43 25.37
CA LYS A 115 -5.07 -21.82 25.81
C LYS A 115 -6.50 -21.99 26.22
N ASP A 116 -7.11 -23.08 25.77
CA ASP A 116 -8.44 -23.50 26.21
C ASP A 116 -8.35 -24.87 26.87
N GLU A 117 -9.17 -25.09 27.90
CA GLU A 117 -9.18 -26.31 28.72
C GLU A 117 -10.43 -27.14 28.48
N PHE A 118 -10.24 -28.39 28.08
CA PHE A 118 -11.33 -29.34 27.84
C PHE A 118 -11.25 -30.50 28.83
N THR A 119 -12.40 -30.93 29.36
CA THR A 119 -12.48 -32.15 30.17
C THR A 119 -12.95 -33.29 29.30
N ILE A 120 -12.16 -34.37 29.21
CA ILE A 120 -12.43 -35.52 28.34
C ILE A 120 -12.77 -36.75 29.19
N GLY A 121 -13.81 -37.48 28.80
CA GLY A 121 -14.23 -38.73 29.42
C GLY A 121 -13.30 -39.91 29.10
N SER A 122 -13.42 -41.00 29.86
CA SER A 122 -12.67 -42.23 29.61
C SER A 122 -13.16 -42.93 28.35
N GLY A 123 -12.23 -43.37 27.50
CA GLY A 123 -12.54 -44.11 26.25
C GLY A 123 -12.86 -43.24 25.04
N ASP A 124 -12.86 -41.91 25.16
CA ASP A 124 -13.18 -41.01 24.07
C ASP A 124 -11.97 -40.74 23.15
N GLN A 125 -12.28 -40.54 21.86
CA GLN A 125 -11.39 -39.94 20.87
C GLN A 125 -11.93 -38.56 20.53
N LEU A 126 -11.08 -37.53 20.59
CA LEU A 126 -11.48 -36.16 20.27
C LEU A 126 -10.53 -35.51 19.27
N TYR A 127 -11.11 -34.73 18.37
CA TYR A 127 -10.42 -33.95 17.36
C TYR A 127 -10.80 -32.48 17.51
N PHE A 128 -9.78 -31.64 17.64
CA PHE A 128 -9.92 -30.20 17.80
C PHE A 128 -9.66 -29.52 16.46
N TYR A 129 -10.58 -28.68 16.04
CA TYR A 129 -10.53 -27.96 14.78
C TYR A 129 -10.64 -26.46 15.01
N GLN A 130 -10.01 -25.70 14.13
CA GLN A 130 -10.16 -24.25 14.03
C GLN A 130 -10.67 -23.88 12.65
N ARG A 131 -11.60 -22.92 12.60
CA ARG A 131 -12.15 -22.42 11.34
C ARG A 131 -11.13 -21.50 10.67
N VAL A 132 -10.93 -21.69 9.37
CA VAL A 132 -9.93 -20.96 8.58
C VAL A 132 -10.55 -20.41 7.30
N PHE A 133 -10.24 -19.16 6.99
CA PHE A 133 -10.52 -18.49 5.73
C PHE A 133 -9.26 -18.48 4.85
N LYS A 134 -9.41 -18.81 3.57
CA LYS A 134 -8.34 -18.74 2.56
C LYS A 134 -8.82 -18.03 1.31
N GLY A 135 -7.97 -17.20 0.73
CA GLY A 135 -8.16 -16.57 -0.56
C GLY A 135 -6.82 -16.36 -1.26
N PRO A 136 -6.80 -15.83 -2.49
CA PRO A 136 -5.57 -15.49 -3.20
C PRO A 136 -4.72 -14.53 -2.37
N GLY A 137 -3.60 -15.03 -1.86
CA GLY A 137 -2.70 -14.30 -0.96
C GLY A 137 -3.29 -13.97 0.42
N LEU A 138 -4.40 -14.60 0.83
CA LEU A 138 -5.04 -14.34 2.11
C LEU A 138 -5.17 -15.63 2.91
N PHE A 139 -4.79 -15.58 4.19
CA PHE A 139 -5.04 -16.62 5.16
C PHE A 139 -5.48 -15.98 6.48
N CYS A 140 -6.55 -16.51 7.07
CA CYS A 140 -7.01 -16.06 8.37
C CYS A 140 -7.52 -17.24 9.20
N ALA A 141 -6.89 -17.48 10.35
CA ALA A 141 -7.36 -18.44 11.35
C ALA A 141 -8.29 -17.73 12.34
N LEU A 142 -9.56 -18.12 12.33
CA LEU A 142 -10.64 -17.46 13.06
C LEU A 142 -10.67 -17.88 14.54
N GLU A 143 -11.40 -17.12 15.36
CA GLU A 143 -11.67 -17.45 16.77
C GLU A 143 -12.61 -18.66 16.97
N VAL A 144 -13.23 -19.15 15.90
CA VAL A 144 -14.22 -20.24 15.99
C VAL A 144 -13.51 -21.59 16.00
N THR A 145 -13.73 -22.36 17.06
CA THR A 145 -13.24 -23.74 17.22
C THR A 145 -14.38 -24.74 17.31
N GLU A 146 -14.07 -26.00 17.01
CA GLU A 146 -15.01 -27.10 17.14
C GLU A 146 -14.27 -28.35 17.66
N VAL A 147 -14.95 -29.11 18.52
CA VAL A 147 -14.48 -30.40 19.02
C VAL A 147 -15.43 -31.48 18.52
N SER A 148 -14.90 -32.54 17.92
CA SER A 148 -15.69 -33.65 17.40
C SER A 148 -15.08 -34.98 17.81
N SER A 149 -15.92 -35.98 18.07
CA SER A 149 -15.50 -37.36 18.28
C SER A 149 -15.15 -38.11 16.99
N ASN A 150 -15.70 -37.64 15.87
CA ASN A 150 -15.36 -38.15 14.54
C ASN A 150 -14.44 -37.16 13.82
N PRO A 151 -13.39 -37.64 13.13
CA PRO A 151 -12.57 -36.75 12.34
C PRO A 151 -13.44 -36.13 11.23
N LYS A 152 -13.39 -34.80 11.10
CA LYS A 152 -13.89 -34.14 9.90
C LYS A 152 -13.10 -34.69 8.70
N LEU A 153 -13.79 -34.92 7.60
CA LEU A 153 -13.15 -35.20 6.32
C LEU A 153 -12.15 -34.07 6.01
N GLU A 154 -10.90 -34.43 5.83
CA GLU A 154 -9.87 -33.50 5.34
C GLU A 154 -10.36 -32.98 3.97
N ASP A 155 -10.18 -31.68 3.72
CA ASP A 155 -10.58 -30.99 2.47
C ASP A 155 -12.06 -30.65 2.24
N VAL A 156 -12.92 -30.69 3.26
CA VAL A 156 -14.27 -30.08 3.14
C VAL A 156 -14.17 -28.56 3.30
N TRP A 157 -14.10 -27.86 2.16
CA TRP A 157 -14.12 -26.41 2.06
C TRP A 157 -15.44 -25.93 1.48
N THR A 158 -15.99 -24.87 2.07
CA THR A 158 -17.13 -24.13 1.51
C THR A 158 -16.60 -22.98 0.68
N ASP A 159 -17.01 -22.92 -0.59
CA ASP A 159 -16.71 -21.77 -1.44
C ASP A 159 -17.49 -20.54 -0.94
N ILE A 160 -16.77 -19.44 -0.77
CA ILE A 160 -17.33 -18.15 -0.38
C ILE A 160 -16.70 -17.06 -1.23
N THR A 161 -17.37 -15.92 -1.32
CA THR A 161 -16.91 -14.79 -2.12
C THR A 161 -16.54 -13.62 -1.24
N MET A 162 -15.40 -13.01 -1.55
CA MET A 162 -15.06 -11.68 -1.05
C MET A 162 -15.37 -10.65 -2.12
N THR A 163 -16.11 -9.60 -1.76
CA THR A 163 -16.35 -8.45 -2.64
C THR A 163 -15.32 -7.38 -2.32
N VAL A 164 -14.65 -6.87 -3.35
CA VAL A 164 -13.66 -5.80 -3.22
C VAL A 164 -14.07 -4.63 -4.09
N THR A 165 -14.18 -3.45 -3.49
CA THR A 165 -14.25 -2.17 -4.21
C THR A 165 -12.82 -1.69 -4.42
N ALA A 166 -12.40 -1.56 -5.67
CA ALA A 166 -11.05 -1.21 -6.06
C ALA A 166 -11.02 0.08 -6.88
N ARG A 167 -9.97 0.88 -6.70
CA ARG A 167 -9.78 2.16 -7.38
C ARG A 167 -8.50 2.17 -8.21
N PRO A 168 -8.54 2.67 -9.46
CA PRO A 168 -7.35 2.91 -10.26
C PRO A 168 -6.38 3.86 -9.53
N GLN A 169 -5.14 3.43 -9.37
CA GLN A 169 -4.08 4.22 -8.75
C GLN A 169 -3.43 5.14 -9.78
N ARG A 170 -3.26 6.41 -9.41
CA ARG A 170 -2.53 7.39 -10.22
C ARG A 170 -1.10 7.49 -9.72
N PHE A 171 -0.17 7.44 -10.65
CA PHE A 171 1.26 7.61 -10.39
C PHE A 171 1.79 8.82 -11.16
N ILE A 172 2.84 9.45 -10.65
CA ILE A 172 3.55 10.49 -11.37
C ILE A 172 4.45 9.81 -12.41
N LYS A 173 4.17 10.05 -13.70
CA LYS A 173 4.99 9.59 -14.84
C LYS A 173 6.25 10.42 -15.00
N SER A 174 6.13 11.73 -14.82
CA SER A 174 7.22 12.72 -14.93
C SER A 174 6.76 14.05 -14.34
N LEU A 175 7.67 15.02 -14.27
CA LEU A 175 7.34 16.41 -13.96
C LEU A 175 7.59 17.26 -15.19
N ASP A 176 6.59 18.02 -15.62
CA ASP A 176 6.78 19.11 -16.58
C ASP A 176 7.15 20.40 -15.83
N VAL A 177 7.72 21.35 -16.55
CA VAL A 177 8.10 22.67 -16.05
C VAL A 177 7.26 23.72 -16.76
N VAL A 178 6.61 24.59 -15.99
CA VAL A 178 5.81 25.70 -16.52
C VAL A 178 6.42 27.01 -16.06
N TYR A 179 6.53 27.95 -17.01
CA TYR A 179 7.04 29.29 -16.77
C TYR A 179 5.90 30.31 -16.73
N GLY A 180 6.07 31.34 -15.91
CA GLY A 180 5.18 32.50 -15.87
C GLY A 180 5.93 33.79 -15.66
N ASP A 181 5.27 34.89 -16.03
CA ASP A 181 5.76 36.26 -15.79
C ASP A 181 5.28 36.83 -14.45
N LEU A 182 4.19 36.28 -13.91
CA LEU A 182 3.56 36.70 -12.66
C LEU A 182 3.23 35.47 -11.82
N GLU A 183 3.20 35.63 -10.49
CA GLU A 183 2.85 34.54 -9.56
C GLU A 183 1.44 33.97 -9.82
N SER A 184 0.51 34.83 -10.28
CA SER A 184 -0.85 34.43 -10.67
C SER A 184 -0.91 33.57 -11.93
N HIS A 185 0.18 33.45 -12.70
CA HIS A 185 0.27 32.53 -13.84
C HIS A 185 0.58 31.08 -13.40
N SER A 186 0.64 30.81 -12.09
CA SER A 186 0.77 29.44 -11.60
C SER A 186 -0.33 28.54 -12.20
N PRO A 187 0.03 27.33 -12.67
CA PRO A 187 -0.94 26.42 -13.25
C PRO A 187 -1.92 25.92 -12.17
N GLY A 188 -3.07 25.38 -12.56
CA GLY A 188 -4.06 24.86 -11.60
C GLY A 188 -3.54 23.66 -10.79
N GLU A 189 -2.72 22.81 -11.43
CA GLU A 189 -2.09 21.64 -10.82
C GLU A 189 -0.57 21.78 -10.88
N TYR A 190 0.07 21.92 -9.72
CA TYR A 190 1.53 21.94 -9.56
C TYR A 190 1.94 21.32 -8.23
N ILE A 191 3.22 20.98 -8.12
CA ILE A 191 3.83 20.49 -6.89
C ILE A 191 3.86 21.62 -5.87
N ARG A 192 3.08 21.47 -4.80
CA ARG A 192 2.97 22.44 -3.72
C ARG A 192 4.12 22.31 -2.73
N GLU A 193 4.45 23.41 -2.10
CA GLU A 193 5.34 23.45 -0.94
C GLU A 193 4.58 23.06 0.33
N ILE A 194 5.23 22.35 1.26
CA ILE A 194 4.57 21.67 2.39
C ILE A 194 4.13 22.59 3.53
N SER A 195 4.77 23.75 3.69
CA SER A 195 4.54 24.71 4.77
C SER A 195 3.71 25.92 4.31
N GLY A 196 3.17 25.89 3.09
CA GLY A 196 2.39 26.98 2.51
C GLY A 196 3.23 28.14 1.98
N LYS A 197 4.55 27.97 1.90
CA LYS A 197 5.44 28.95 1.25
C LYS A 197 5.25 28.92 -0.28
N PRO A 198 5.73 29.94 -1.01
CA PRO A 198 5.66 29.95 -2.47
C PRO A 198 6.37 28.73 -3.08
N ALA A 199 5.64 28.03 -3.95
CA ALA A 199 6.13 26.88 -4.70
C ALA A 199 6.87 27.27 -5.99
N ASP A 200 6.90 28.56 -6.32
CA ASP A 200 7.79 29.08 -7.36
C ASP A 200 9.23 28.72 -7.00
N ILE A 201 9.90 27.96 -7.86
CA ILE A 201 11.28 27.53 -7.66
C ILE A 201 12.20 28.76 -7.56
N ASN A 202 11.94 29.78 -8.38
CA ASN A 202 12.75 30.99 -8.44
C ASN A 202 12.38 32.04 -7.38
N LYS A 203 11.56 31.70 -6.37
CA LYS A 203 11.21 32.65 -5.31
C LYS A 203 12.46 33.24 -4.66
N GLY A 204 12.53 34.58 -4.62
CA GLY A 204 13.67 35.32 -4.07
C GLY A 204 14.78 35.61 -5.09
N HIS A 205 14.63 35.12 -6.31
CA HIS A 205 15.51 35.41 -7.43
C HIS A 205 14.76 36.23 -8.50
N LYS A 206 15.53 36.90 -9.38
CA LYS A 206 14.97 37.55 -10.59
C LYS A 206 14.60 36.48 -11.63
N GLY A 207 14.00 36.86 -12.75
CA GLY A 207 13.69 35.96 -13.86
C GLY A 207 12.23 35.53 -13.91
N LYS A 208 11.96 34.39 -14.54
CA LYS A 208 10.60 33.83 -14.64
C LYS A 208 10.20 33.13 -13.34
N TYR A 209 8.90 33.11 -13.08
CA TYR A 209 8.32 32.18 -12.12
C TYR A 209 8.31 30.78 -12.72
N VAL A 210 8.63 29.77 -11.92
CA VAL A 210 8.81 28.39 -12.38
C VAL A 210 8.09 27.43 -11.45
N TRP A 211 7.22 26.60 -12.01
CA TRP A 211 6.52 25.55 -11.27
C TRP A 211 6.75 24.17 -11.89
N LEU A 212 6.78 23.14 -11.03
CA LEU A 212 6.76 21.74 -11.44
C LEU A 212 5.32 21.25 -11.50
N VAL A 213 4.94 20.63 -12.62
CA VAL A 213 3.61 20.10 -12.87
C VAL A 213 3.69 18.59 -13.00
N PRO A 214 2.97 17.80 -12.17
CA PRO A 214 2.96 16.36 -12.31
C PRO A 214 2.24 15.94 -13.59
N VAL A 215 2.92 15.10 -14.38
CA VAL A 215 2.29 14.36 -15.47
C VAL A 215 1.89 13.01 -14.91
N TRP A 216 0.58 12.71 -14.92
CA TRP A 216 0.05 11.49 -14.32
C TRP A 216 -0.06 10.33 -15.31
N THR A 217 0.04 9.11 -14.81
CA THR A 217 -0.28 7.86 -15.52
C THR A 217 -1.01 6.90 -14.60
N PHE A 218 -1.82 6.01 -15.17
CA PHE A 218 -2.39 4.86 -14.46
C PHE A 218 -1.53 3.60 -14.64
N GLU A 219 -0.57 3.64 -15.56
CA GLU A 219 0.29 2.51 -15.88
C GLU A 219 1.55 2.51 -15.02
N ALA A 220 1.63 1.56 -14.07
CA ALA A 220 2.79 1.45 -13.18
C ALA A 220 4.13 1.33 -13.94
N LYS A 221 4.15 0.70 -15.12
CA LYS A 221 5.37 0.57 -15.94
C LYS A 221 5.91 1.92 -16.45
N GLU A 222 5.05 2.92 -16.62
CA GLU A 222 5.45 4.26 -17.06
C GLU A 222 5.78 5.21 -15.90
N ALA A 223 5.38 4.83 -14.70
CA ALA A 223 5.50 5.65 -13.50
C ALA A 223 6.97 5.87 -13.10
N ALA A 224 7.24 7.05 -12.56
CA ALA A 224 8.52 7.38 -11.95
C ALA A 224 8.74 6.54 -10.68
N THR A 225 9.99 6.16 -10.47
CA THR A 225 10.49 5.52 -9.24
C THR A 225 11.41 6.45 -8.45
N GLY A 226 11.84 7.55 -9.06
CA GLY A 226 12.66 8.58 -8.43
C GLY A 226 12.73 9.85 -9.30
N PHE A 227 13.33 10.89 -8.73
CA PHE A 227 13.73 12.10 -9.44
C PHE A 227 15.17 12.47 -9.13
N GLU A 228 15.87 13.03 -10.11
CA GLU A 228 17.24 13.50 -9.99
C GLU A 228 17.30 14.99 -10.38
N ILE A 229 17.98 15.80 -9.56
CA ILE A 229 18.26 17.20 -9.90
C ILE A 229 19.66 17.30 -10.49
N ARG A 230 19.72 17.76 -11.75
CA ARG A 230 20.97 17.99 -12.48
C ARG A 230 21.24 19.48 -12.55
N ILE A 231 22.44 19.89 -12.15
CA ILE A 231 22.91 21.29 -12.21
C ILE A 231 24.22 21.27 -12.99
N GLN A 232 24.33 22.15 -13.99
CA GLN A 232 25.46 22.18 -14.91
C GLN A 232 25.62 23.55 -15.58
N GLU A 233 26.86 23.91 -15.90
CA GLU A 233 27.20 25.21 -16.52
C GLU A 233 26.60 25.39 -17.92
N LYS A 234 26.49 24.30 -18.69
CA LYS A 234 26.03 24.34 -20.08
C LYS A 234 24.58 23.89 -20.19
N GLY A 235 23.76 24.68 -20.89
CA GLY A 235 22.38 24.33 -21.15
C GLY A 235 22.24 23.04 -21.96
N MET A 236 21.19 22.27 -21.67
CA MET A 236 20.82 21.06 -22.40
C MET A 236 19.66 21.37 -23.36
N ALA A 237 19.88 21.17 -24.65
CA ALA A 237 18.86 21.41 -25.67
C ALA A 237 17.63 20.51 -25.45
N GLY A 238 16.44 21.07 -25.58
CA GLY A 238 15.17 20.36 -25.38
C GLY A 238 14.71 20.20 -23.93
N TRP A 239 15.52 20.64 -22.95
CA TRP A 239 15.16 20.58 -21.54
C TRP A 239 14.73 21.95 -21.01
N LYS A 240 13.71 21.95 -20.15
CA LYS A 240 13.24 23.16 -19.49
C LYS A 240 14.05 23.42 -18.23
N ASP A 241 14.82 24.50 -18.26
CA ASP A 241 15.64 24.97 -17.15
C ASP A 241 14.76 25.47 -15.99
N LEU A 242 15.01 25.01 -14.77
CA LEU A 242 14.31 25.49 -13.56
C LEU A 242 14.85 26.86 -13.10
N ALA A 243 15.96 27.34 -13.66
CA ALA A 243 16.58 28.63 -13.42
C ALA A 243 16.13 29.73 -14.39
N LYS A 244 15.05 29.52 -15.13
CA LYS A 244 14.74 30.32 -16.34
C LYS A 244 14.85 31.83 -16.10
N ASP A 245 15.78 32.45 -16.83
CA ASP A 245 16.10 33.89 -16.83
C ASP A 245 16.54 34.47 -15.46
N ALA A 246 16.87 33.58 -14.51
CA ALA A 246 17.24 33.94 -13.16
C ALA A 246 18.76 33.91 -12.89
N GLY A 247 19.52 33.47 -13.88
CA GLY A 247 20.98 33.36 -13.84
C GLY A 247 21.51 32.15 -13.05
N GLY A 248 22.84 31.99 -13.08
CA GLY A 248 23.57 30.85 -12.53
C GLY A 248 23.55 29.63 -13.46
N ASP A 249 23.98 28.49 -12.92
CA ASP A 249 24.01 27.22 -13.66
C ASP A 249 22.59 26.75 -14.03
N TYR A 250 22.49 26.12 -15.19
CA TYR A 250 21.25 25.50 -15.65
C TYR A 250 20.90 24.33 -14.77
N ARG A 251 19.61 24.14 -14.52
CA ARG A 251 19.16 23.01 -13.71
C ARG A 251 17.90 22.37 -14.19
N TYR A 252 17.84 21.06 -14.00
CA TYR A 252 16.85 20.20 -14.61
C TYR A 252 16.37 19.15 -13.63
N VAL A 253 15.10 18.78 -13.75
CA VAL A 253 14.56 17.59 -13.09
C VAL A 253 14.53 16.44 -14.09
N ALA A 254 15.31 15.40 -13.81
CA ALA A 254 15.30 14.16 -14.55
C ALA A 254 14.43 13.13 -13.82
N VAL A 255 13.65 12.38 -14.58
CA VAL A 255 12.84 11.28 -14.05
C VAL A 255 13.67 9.99 -14.04
N VAL A 256 13.63 9.28 -12.93
CA VAL A 256 14.15 7.92 -12.81
C VAL A 256 12.98 6.95 -12.98
N ARG A 257 13.14 5.96 -13.85
CA ARG A 257 12.15 4.91 -14.08
C ARG A 257 12.81 3.55 -14.00
N ASP A 258 12.15 2.65 -13.30
CA ASP A 258 12.44 1.23 -13.28
C ASP A 258 11.09 0.51 -13.36
N GLU A 259 10.83 -0.19 -14.45
CA GLU A 259 9.54 -0.85 -14.69
C GLU A 259 9.27 -1.97 -13.69
N TYR A 260 10.31 -2.64 -13.19
CA TYR A 260 10.23 -3.79 -12.29
C TYR A 260 10.13 -3.40 -10.82
N ASN A 261 10.55 -2.19 -10.45
CA ASN A 261 10.42 -1.72 -9.08
C ASN A 261 8.94 -1.43 -8.74
N PRO A 262 8.32 -2.13 -7.78
CA PRO A 262 6.91 -1.94 -7.44
C PRO A 262 6.62 -0.60 -6.75
N GLN A 263 7.63 0.08 -6.20
CA GLN A 263 7.47 1.36 -5.49
C GLN A 263 7.46 2.50 -6.51
N LYS A 264 6.25 2.95 -6.85
CA LYS A 264 6.03 4.03 -7.82
C LYS A 264 5.69 5.33 -7.11
N ILE A 265 6.05 6.46 -7.67
CA ILE A 265 5.75 7.75 -7.06
C ILE A 265 4.26 8.07 -7.23
N VAL A 266 3.58 8.33 -6.12
CA VAL A 266 2.15 8.72 -6.09
C VAL A 266 1.94 10.18 -5.70
N GLU A 267 2.96 10.82 -5.14
CA GLU A 267 2.89 12.20 -4.70
C GLU A 267 4.28 12.83 -4.69
N ALA A 268 4.36 14.13 -4.94
CA ALA A 268 5.58 14.92 -4.77
C ALA A 268 5.26 16.25 -4.10
N LYS A 269 6.25 16.79 -3.39
CA LYS A 269 6.17 18.04 -2.64
C LYS A 269 7.49 18.79 -2.71
N LEU A 270 7.39 20.11 -2.62
CA LEU A 270 8.55 20.97 -2.39
C LEU A 270 8.72 21.23 -0.89
N ILE A 271 9.96 21.30 -0.45
CA ILE A 271 10.32 21.67 0.92
C ILE A 271 11.26 22.85 0.84
N ARG A 272 10.80 24.01 1.33
CA ARG A 272 11.57 25.25 1.31
C ARG A 272 12.01 25.63 2.72
N ASN A 273 13.32 25.72 2.95
CA ASN A 273 13.86 26.04 4.27
C ASN A 273 14.97 27.10 4.18
N GLY A 274 15.07 27.94 5.22
CA GLY A 274 16.14 28.96 5.28
C GLY A 274 17.53 28.36 5.49
N ASP A 275 17.58 27.16 6.08
CA ASP A 275 18.81 26.41 6.32
C ASP A 275 18.82 25.09 5.56
N GLN A 276 20.02 24.57 5.31
CA GLN A 276 20.20 23.22 4.79
C GLN A 276 19.59 22.20 5.75
N ILE A 277 18.83 21.24 5.23
CA ILE A 277 18.26 20.16 6.03
C ILE A 277 18.50 18.80 5.39
N LEU A 278 18.86 17.83 6.23
CA LEU A 278 19.07 16.45 5.82
C LEU A 278 17.75 15.79 5.39
N ALA A 279 17.84 14.75 4.56
CA ALA A 279 16.70 14.03 4.02
C ALA A 279 15.78 13.46 5.12
N GLU A 280 16.34 13.03 6.25
CA GLU A 280 15.56 12.51 7.38
C GLU A 280 14.68 13.60 8.00
N LYS A 281 15.21 14.82 8.13
CA LYS A 281 14.46 15.97 8.64
C LYS A 281 13.41 16.43 7.63
N GLN A 282 13.72 16.39 6.33
CA GLN A 282 12.74 16.64 5.27
C GLN A 282 11.55 15.66 5.38
N VAL A 283 11.83 14.38 5.59
CA VAL A 283 10.81 13.33 5.77
C VAL A 283 10.01 13.53 7.08
N GLU A 284 10.65 13.97 8.18
CA GLU A 284 9.95 14.34 9.42
C GLU A 284 8.95 15.50 9.18
N MET A 285 9.34 16.50 8.39
CA MET A 285 8.49 17.64 8.04
C MET A 285 7.28 17.25 7.18
N LEU A 286 7.35 16.15 6.43
CA LEU A 286 6.26 15.61 5.61
C LEU A 286 5.21 14.83 6.43
N GLY A 287 5.46 14.51 7.70
CA GLY A 287 4.44 13.88 8.55
C GLY A 287 4.92 13.40 9.92
N LYS A 288 4.52 14.13 10.98
CA LYS A 288 4.53 13.75 12.41
C LYS A 288 3.28 12.97 12.88
N LYS A 289 2.40 12.51 11.99
CA LYS A 289 1.18 11.76 12.34
C LYS A 289 1.03 10.55 11.40
N LEU A 290 1.06 9.34 11.96
CA LEU A 290 0.91 8.03 11.30
C LEU A 290 2.08 7.52 10.43
N GLY A 291 3.32 7.88 10.81
CA GLY A 291 4.53 7.26 10.27
C GLY A 291 4.88 7.81 8.90
N SER A 292 6.11 8.30 8.75
CA SER A 292 6.74 8.76 7.53
C SER A 292 6.89 7.69 6.41
N LYS A 293 6.07 6.63 6.44
CA LYS A 293 6.15 5.51 5.52
C LYS A 293 5.97 6.00 4.08
N GLY A 294 6.94 5.65 3.25
CA GLY A 294 6.91 5.89 1.81
C GLY A 294 7.47 7.23 1.34
N TRP A 295 7.69 8.23 2.21
CA TRP A 295 8.32 9.49 1.78
C TRP A 295 9.84 9.33 1.63
N VAL A 296 10.36 9.88 0.54
CA VAL A 296 11.78 9.98 0.22
C VAL A 296 12.14 11.46 0.11
N GLY A 297 13.13 11.89 0.91
CA GLY A 297 13.65 13.25 0.88
C GLY A 297 14.43 13.56 -0.40
N GLY A 298 14.51 14.84 -0.74
CA GLY A 298 15.34 15.32 -1.84
C GLY A 298 16.82 15.31 -1.45
N VAL A 299 17.64 14.66 -2.27
CA VAL A 299 19.09 14.51 -2.03
C VAL A 299 19.91 15.74 -2.42
N ARG A 300 19.35 16.63 -3.26
CA ARG A 300 20.05 17.80 -3.78
C ARG A 300 19.17 19.04 -3.67
N ASP A 301 19.80 20.15 -3.31
CA ASP A 301 19.16 21.46 -3.31
C ASP A 301 18.98 21.96 -4.74
N ILE A 302 17.76 22.30 -5.10
CA ILE A 302 17.43 22.89 -6.40
C ILE A 302 18.04 24.29 -6.53
N ASN A 303 18.27 24.99 -5.42
CA ASN A 303 18.83 26.34 -5.39
C ASN A 303 20.35 26.38 -5.16
N GLU A 304 21.02 25.23 -5.21
CA GLU A 304 22.47 25.10 -5.02
C GLU A 304 23.23 26.13 -5.88
N GLY A 305 24.16 26.85 -5.25
CA GLY A 305 25.01 27.85 -5.93
C GLY A 305 24.36 29.22 -6.17
N ARG A 306 23.11 29.45 -5.76
CA ARG A 306 22.42 30.75 -5.96
C ARG A 306 22.20 31.56 -4.68
N GLY A 307 22.42 30.94 -3.52
CA GLY A 307 22.03 31.49 -2.21
C GLY A 307 20.51 31.55 -2.02
N GLY A 308 20.08 32.18 -0.92
CA GLY A 308 18.67 32.25 -0.54
C GLY A 308 18.20 30.98 0.18
N ASP A 309 16.90 30.68 0.04
CA ASP A 309 16.29 29.48 0.65
C ASP A 309 16.72 28.20 -0.07
N TRP A 310 17.00 27.17 0.71
CA TRP A 310 17.18 25.79 0.26
C TRP A 310 15.84 25.22 -0.19
N LEU A 311 15.83 24.51 -1.32
CA LEU A 311 14.62 23.95 -1.92
C LEU A 311 14.84 22.49 -2.34
N TYR A 312 14.07 21.59 -1.75
CA TYR A 312 14.15 20.16 -2.03
C TYR A 312 12.87 19.63 -2.67
N LEU A 313 13.01 18.70 -3.63
CA LEU A 313 11.91 17.91 -4.17
C LEU A 313 11.86 16.56 -3.43
N ALA A 314 10.83 16.38 -2.62
CA ALA A 314 10.54 15.12 -1.94
C ALA A 314 9.35 14.43 -2.60
N TYR A 315 9.28 13.10 -2.47
CA TYR A 315 8.22 12.30 -3.10
C TYR A 315 7.81 11.10 -2.26
N ARG A 316 6.56 10.68 -2.43
CA ARG A 316 5.98 9.51 -1.74
C ARG A 316 5.84 8.35 -2.70
N LEU A 317 6.35 7.21 -2.25
CA LEU A 317 6.22 5.92 -2.91
C LEU A 317 4.88 5.28 -2.56
N TYR A 318 4.32 4.56 -3.55
CA TYR A 318 3.20 3.64 -3.42
C TYR A 318 3.58 2.43 -2.58
#